data_AF-A0A948VEF4-F1
#
_entry.id   AF-A0A948VEF4-F1
#
_cell.length_a   1.000
_cell.length_b   1.000
_cell.length_c   1.000
_cell.angle_alpha   90.00
_cell.angle_beta   90.00
_cell.angle_gamma   90.00
#
_symmetry.space_group_name_H-M   'P 1'
#
loop_
_entity.id
_entity.type
_entity.pdbx_description
1 polymer ?
#
loop_
_entity_poly.entity_id
_entity_poly.type
_entity_poly.pdbx_seq_one_letter_code
_entity_poly.pdbx_strand_id
1 'polypeptide(L)'
;SLLICGLISGFSANLVFAEETTTTTVADTTTTTIADTTTTTVGDTTTTTVEEISVPWALGLKKVGLLPTSPFYFLKEWWRGLKIGWIRDPIKKSEVQLQILSEKLAEAEAMAQKALKPEVLEKAFDNYANAMDKLKTRLEGLKETSENPNIDKLLDKITEAEIRHQEVLDKILENVPEAVAQVERVRQNINQTLPLLRLRFENQEEFMERLENKLQELQPLKPAPVGEFRQLRIMESMQEQLQQTPLEDYPEHVQAKAEQLKERLENKIQQRTRVLEKQGFSTSTIENIIKALPAPVPKIPLERLPKTPPPGTPTSTN
;
A
#
# COMPACT_ATOMS: atom_id res chain seq x y z
N SER A 1 50.69 -25.16 -10.72
CA SER A 1 49.85 -25.50 -11.88
C SER A 1 48.93 -24.33 -12.15
N LEU A 2 49.17 -23.50 -13.18
CA LEU A 2 48.64 -23.66 -14.55
C LEU A 2 47.09 -23.73 -14.56
N LEU A 3 46.30 -23.04 -15.38
CA LEU A 3 46.47 -22.03 -16.43
C LEU A 3 45.03 -21.82 -16.97
N ILE A 4 44.56 -20.57 -17.10
CA ILE A 4 43.97 -19.98 -18.33
C ILE A 4 42.66 -20.54 -18.97
N CYS A 5 41.91 -19.57 -19.55
CA CYS A 5 40.87 -19.63 -20.61
C CYS A 5 39.42 -19.99 -20.17
N GLY A 6 38.37 -19.38 -20.71
CA GLY A 6 38.26 -18.43 -21.83
C GLY A 6 36.79 -18.12 -22.18
N LEU A 7 36.61 -17.01 -22.89
CA LEU A 7 35.38 -16.44 -23.48
C LEU A 7 34.70 -17.32 -24.54
N ILE A 8 33.37 -17.30 -24.62
CA ILE A 8 32.51 -17.49 -25.83
C ILE A 8 31.19 -16.73 -25.55
N SER A 9 30.97 -15.50 -26.03
CA SER A 9 30.34 -15.07 -27.30
C SER A 9 28.96 -15.68 -27.62
N GLY A 10 28.00 -14.82 -27.97
CA GLY A 10 26.58 -15.09 -27.98
C GLY A 10 26.01 -15.85 -29.18
N PHE A 11 24.69 -16.05 -29.15
CA PHE A 11 23.89 -16.32 -30.34
C PHE A 11 22.46 -15.83 -30.10
N SER A 12 22.03 -14.91 -30.95
CA SER A 12 20.65 -14.46 -31.10
C SER A 12 19.88 -15.51 -31.88
N ALA A 13 18.64 -15.79 -31.47
CA ALA A 13 17.66 -16.43 -32.34
C ALA A 13 16.28 -15.80 -32.10
N ASN A 14 15.91 -14.91 -33.01
CA ASN A 14 14.51 -14.61 -33.30
C ASN A 14 13.85 -15.91 -33.79
N LEU A 15 12.72 -16.28 -33.19
CA LEU A 15 11.76 -17.15 -33.84
C LEU A 15 10.43 -16.41 -33.96
N VAL A 16 10.13 -16.08 -35.22
CA VAL A 16 8.86 -15.58 -35.74
C VAL A 16 8.21 -16.75 -36.50
N PHE A 17 6.88 -16.73 -36.57
CA PHE A 17 5.94 -17.53 -37.38
C PHE A 17 5.44 -18.86 -36.82
N ALA A 18 4.14 -18.88 -36.48
CA ALA A 18 3.11 -19.36 -37.41
C ALA A 18 1.72 -18.84 -36.98
N GLU A 19 1.12 -18.00 -37.82
CA GLU A 19 -0.32 -17.71 -37.82
C GLU A 19 -1.05 -18.85 -38.53
N GLU A 20 -2.11 -19.40 -37.91
CA GLU A 20 -3.10 -20.19 -38.63
C GLU A 20 -4.35 -19.33 -38.89
N THR A 21 -4.53 -19.05 -40.17
CA THR A 21 -5.72 -18.50 -40.81
C THR A 21 -6.94 -19.40 -40.63
N THR A 22 -8.07 -18.84 -40.19
CA THR A 22 -9.39 -19.32 -40.61
C THR A 22 -10.23 -18.17 -41.14
N THR A 23 -10.43 -18.24 -42.45
CA THR A 23 -11.35 -17.46 -43.25
C THR A 23 -12.79 -17.85 -42.92
N THR A 24 -13.66 -16.89 -42.64
CA THR A 24 -15.10 -17.04 -42.91
C THR A 24 -15.61 -15.73 -43.51
N THR A 25 -15.84 -15.82 -44.80
CA THR A 25 -16.55 -14.88 -45.68
C THR A 25 -18.06 -15.02 -45.44
N VAL A 26 -18.80 -13.90 -45.41
CA VAL A 26 -20.04 -13.63 -46.18
C VAL A 26 -20.45 -12.16 -45.96
N ALA A 27 -20.83 -11.51 -47.06
CA ALA A 27 -21.24 -10.12 -47.29
C ALA A 27 -22.51 -9.71 -46.49
N ASP A 28 -22.87 -8.43 -46.29
CA ASP A 28 -23.20 -7.46 -47.33
C ASP A 28 -23.28 -6.00 -46.83
N THR A 29 -22.65 -5.11 -47.59
CA THR A 29 -23.11 -3.80 -48.11
C THR A 29 -23.92 -2.82 -47.23
N THR A 30 -23.32 -1.67 -46.86
CA THR A 30 -23.81 -0.34 -47.31
C THR A 30 -22.73 0.76 -47.23
N THR A 31 -22.53 1.39 -48.39
CA THR A 31 -21.69 2.55 -48.70
C THR A 31 -22.19 3.85 -48.04
N THR A 32 -21.28 4.70 -47.55
CA THR A 32 -21.33 6.16 -47.77
C THR A 32 -19.93 6.76 -47.63
N THR A 33 -19.51 7.41 -48.70
CA THR A 33 -18.25 8.11 -48.98
C THR A 33 -18.46 9.61 -48.84
N ILE A 34 -17.55 10.34 -48.15
CA ILE A 34 -17.07 11.73 -48.42
C ILE A 34 -15.71 11.83 -47.66
N ALA A 35 -14.50 11.77 -48.27
CA ALA A 35 -13.72 12.82 -48.96
C ALA A 35 -13.64 14.15 -48.16
N ASP A 36 -12.57 14.89 -47.92
CA ASP A 36 -11.18 14.98 -48.37
C ASP A 36 -10.52 16.09 -47.48
N THR A 37 -9.19 16.25 -47.57
CA THR A 37 -8.39 17.48 -47.37
C THR A 37 -7.22 17.35 -46.39
N THR A 38 -6.06 17.22 -47.03
CA THR A 38 -4.66 17.35 -46.62
C THR A 38 -4.31 18.69 -45.97
N THR A 39 -3.38 18.73 -44.99
CA THR A 39 -2.10 19.49 -45.04
C THR A 39 -1.36 19.49 -43.69
N THR A 40 -0.14 18.93 -43.73
CA THR A 40 1.12 19.24 -43.04
C THR A 40 1.16 20.30 -41.93
N THR A 41 1.80 20.00 -40.80
CA THR A 41 2.85 20.83 -40.15
C THR A 41 3.62 20.02 -39.09
N VAL A 42 4.95 20.10 -39.21
CA VAL A 42 6.02 19.61 -38.31
C VAL A 42 5.98 20.36 -36.97
N GLY A 43 6.21 19.68 -35.85
CA GLY A 43 6.38 20.35 -34.56
C GLY A 43 6.53 19.41 -33.37
N ASP A 44 7.78 19.05 -33.09
CA ASP A 44 8.29 18.45 -31.87
C ASP A 44 7.71 19.09 -30.59
N THR A 45 7.20 18.26 -29.68
CA THR A 45 7.39 18.39 -28.23
C THR A 45 7.00 17.06 -27.61
N THR A 46 7.99 16.22 -27.36
CA THR A 46 7.84 15.04 -26.50
C THR A 46 7.63 15.51 -25.06
N THR A 47 6.41 15.92 -24.72
CA THR A 47 6.01 16.04 -23.31
C THR A 47 5.83 14.61 -22.80
N THR A 48 6.87 14.07 -22.20
CA THR A 48 6.78 12.86 -21.36
C THR A 48 5.83 13.19 -20.22
N THR A 49 4.55 12.96 -20.45
CA THR A 49 3.50 12.97 -19.44
C THR A 49 3.78 11.72 -18.60
N VAL A 50 4.44 11.91 -17.46
CA VAL A 50 4.58 10.84 -16.48
C VAL A 50 3.17 10.51 -16.03
N GLU A 51 2.61 9.41 -16.54
CA GLU A 51 1.27 8.96 -16.19
C GLU A 51 1.21 8.69 -14.68
N GLU A 52 0.44 9.50 -13.97
CA GLU A 52 0.18 9.29 -12.54
C GLU A 52 -0.55 7.96 -12.36
N ILE A 53 0.06 7.03 -11.63
CA ILE A 53 -0.54 5.72 -11.37
C ILE A 53 -1.85 5.92 -10.59
N SER A 54 -2.94 5.37 -11.10
CA SER A 54 -4.23 5.47 -10.39
C SER A 54 -4.20 4.73 -9.04
N VAL A 55 -4.83 5.32 -8.02
CA VAL A 55 -4.90 4.75 -6.66
C VAL A 55 -5.42 3.31 -6.61
N PRO A 56 -6.50 2.93 -7.32
CA PRO A 56 -6.96 1.55 -7.29
C PRO A 56 -5.90 0.59 -7.82
N TRP A 57 -5.24 0.94 -8.92
CA TRP A 57 -4.18 0.11 -9.49
C TRP A 57 -2.99 -0.02 -8.54
N ALA A 58 -2.54 1.08 -7.93
CA ALA A 58 -1.47 1.08 -6.94
C ALA A 58 -1.80 0.19 -5.73
N LEU A 59 -3.08 0.04 -5.37
CA LEU A 59 -3.56 -0.84 -4.30
C LEU A 59 -3.84 -2.29 -4.76
N GLY A 60 -3.48 -2.66 -6.00
CA GLY A 60 -3.72 -3.99 -6.56
C GLY A 60 -5.19 -4.25 -6.94
N LEU A 61 -5.97 -3.20 -7.18
CA LEU A 61 -7.40 -3.26 -7.49
C LEU A 61 -7.66 -2.86 -8.95
N LYS A 62 -8.64 -3.51 -9.58
CA LYS A 62 -9.07 -3.15 -10.94
C LYS A 62 -9.82 -1.81 -11.01
N LYS A 63 -10.60 -1.48 -9.98
CA LYS A 63 -11.37 -0.24 -9.84
C LYS A 63 -11.90 -0.07 -8.42
N VAL A 64 -12.23 1.16 -8.03
CA VAL A 64 -13.03 1.40 -6.81
C VAL A 64 -14.43 0.83 -7.02
N GLY A 65 -14.85 -0.05 -6.11
CA GLY A 65 -16.18 -0.65 -6.14
C GLY A 65 -17.27 0.27 -5.58
N LEU A 66 -18.37 -0.34 -5.15
CA LEU A 66 -19.47 0.39 -4.50
C LEU A 66 -19.00 1.14 -3.25
N LEU A 67 -19.33 2.43 -3.15
CA LEU A 67 -18.96 3.27 -2.01
C LEU A 67 -19.92 3.07 -0.82
N PRO A 68 -19.44 3.29 0.42
CA PRO A 68 -20.26 3.26 1.63
C PRO A 68 -21.46 4.22 1.66
N THR A 69 -21.51 5.22 0.77
CA THR A 69 -22.65 6.12 0.60
C THR A 69 -23.79 5.52 -0.21
N SER A 70 -23.57 4.39 -0.89
CA SER A 70 -24.61 3.72 -1.68
C SER A 70 -25.58 2.94 -0.79
N PRO A 71 -26.90 2.98 -1.08
CA PRO A 71 -27.89 2.22 -0.32
C PRO A 71 -27.67 0.71 -0.39
N PHE A 72 -26.98 0.20 -1.42
CA PHE A 72 -26.69 -1.23 -1.57
C PHE A 72 -25.35 -1.67 -0.96
N TYR A 73 -24.68 -0.79 -0.20
CA TYR A 73 -23.37 -1.11 0.39
C TYR A 73 -23.42 -2.30 1.36
N PHE A 74 -24.54 -2.48 2.07
CA PHE A 74 -24.72 -3.62 2.97
C PHE A 74 -24.58 -4.97 2.24
N LEU A 75 -24.99 -5.05 0.97
CA LEU A 75 -24.86 -6.26 0.16
C LEU A 75 -23.38 -6.58 -0.14
N LYS A 76 -22.56 -5.54 -0.35
CA LYS A 76 -21.11 -5.67 -0.52
C LYS A 76 -20.46 -6.23 0.75
N GLU A 77 -20.80 -5.68 1.92
CA GLU A 77 -20.27 -6.16 3.20
C GLU A 77 -20.69 -7.60 3.51
N TRP A 78 -21.95 -7.93 3.23
CA TRP A 78 -22.46 -9.29 3.36
C TRP A 78 -21.71 -10.28 2.45
N TRP A 79 -21.50 -9.92 1.18
CA TRP A 79 -20.75 -10.76 0.24
C TRP A 79 -19.28 -10.92 0.64
N ARG A 80 -18.63 -9.87 1.15
CA ARG A 80 -17.27 -9.93 1.72
C ARG A 80 -17.20 -10.92 2.89
N GLY A 81 -18.18 -10.88 3.79
CA GLY A 81 -18.30 -11.82 4.90
C GLY A 81 -18.45 -13.27 4.43
N LEU A 82 -19.33 -13.51 3.47
CA LEU A 82 -19.54 -14.85 2.88
C LEU A 82 -18.27 -15.37 2.20
N LYS A 83 -17.62 -14.55 1.37
CA LYS A 83 -16.36 -14.88 0.69
C LYS A 83 -15.28 -15.32 1.68
N ILE A 84 -15.12 -14.60 2.78
CA ILE A 84 -14.16 -14.98 3.82
C ILE A 84 -14.60 -16.25 4.56
N GLY A 85 -15.89 -16.38 4.88
CA GLY A 85 -16.43 -17.54 5.60
C GLY A 85 -16.17 -18.87 4.91
N TRP A 86 -16.15 -18.88 3.57
CA TRP A 86 -15.91 -20.09 2.77
C TRP A 86 -14.43 -20.47 2.61
N ILE A 87 -13.50 -19.57 2.92
CA ILE A 87 -12.07 -19.85 2.83
C ILE A 87 -11.61 -20.59 4.09
N ARG A 88 -11.19 -21.84 3.91
CA ARG A 88 -10.65 -22.70 4.97
C ARG A 88 -9.17 -22.45 5.25
N ASP A 89 -8.40 -22.13 4.22
CA ASP A 89 -6.97 -21.84 4.34
C ASP A 89 -6.75 -20.50 5.08
N PRO A 90 -6.07 -20.49 6.25
CA PRO A 90 -5.92 -19.29 7.05
C PRO A 90 -5.02 -18.22 6.40
N ILE A 91 -4.02 -18.62 5.61
CA ILE A 91 -3.13 -17.72 4.88
C ILE A 91 -3.93 -17.03 3.77
N LYS A 92 -4.65 -17.82 2.96
CA LYS A 92 -5.52 -17.29 1.90
C LYS A 92 -6.63 -16.40 2.46
N LYS A 93 -7.10 -16.67 3.68
CA LYS A 93 -8.07 -15.84 4.40
C LYS A 93 -7.49 -14.48 4.77
N SER A 94 -6.23 -14.46 5.19
CA SER A 94 -5.47 -13.24 5.50
C SER A 94 -5.20 -12.42 4.23
N GLU A 95 -4.85 -13.06 3.12
CA GLU A 95 -4.71 -12.39 1.82
C GLU A 95 -6.01 -11.70 1.37
N VAL A 96 -7.15 -12.39 1.48
CA VAL A 96 -8.44 -11.80 1.12
C VAL A 96 -8.83 -10.67 2.08
N GLN A 97 -8.48 -10.78 3.37
CA GLN A 97 -8.70 -9.70 4.33
C GLN A 97 -7.82 -8.48 4.02
N LEU A 98 -6.55 -8.69 3.61
CA LEU A 98 -5.65 -7.64 3.15
C LEU A 98 -6.20 -6.94 1.90
N GLN A 99 -6.75 -7.70 0.94
CA GLN A 99 -7.43 -7.13 -0.23
C GLN A 99 -8.62 -6.25 0.19
N ILE A 100 -9.44 -6.70 1.13
CA ILE A 100 -10.58 -5.91 1.64
C ILE A 100 -10.08 -4.63 2.31
N LEU A 101 -8.99 -4.70 3.08
CA LEU A 101 -8.37 -3.53 3.69
C LEU A 101 -7.96 -2.50 2.62
N SER A 102 -7.26 -2.93 1.56
CA SER A 102 -6.92 -2.08 0.41
C SER A 102 -8.17 -1.49 -0.27
N GLU A 103 -9.23 -2.28 -0.45
CA GLU A 103 -10.50 -1.79 -1.01
C GLU A 103 -11.13 -0.70 -0.12
N LYS A 104 -11.07 -0.83 1.21
CA LYS A 104 -11.59 0.18 2.13
C LYS A 104 -10.80 1.49 2.05
N LEU A 105 -9.49 1.41 1.87
CA LEU A 105 -8.67 2.62 1.70
C LEU A 105 -8.96 3.31 0.35
N ALA A 106 -9.13 2.53 -0.71
CA ALA A 106 -9.56 3.05 -2.01
C ALA A 106 -10.95 3.70 -1.94
N GLU A 107 -11.86 3.15 -1.14
CA GLU A 107 -13.16 3.78 -0.86
C GLU A 107 -12.99 5.12 -0.12
N ALA A 108 -12.13 5.19 0.90
CA ALA A 108 -11.85 6.43 1.63
C ALA A 108 -11.22 7.50 0.73
N GLU A 109 -10.26 7.12 -0.12
CA GLU A 109 -9.64 8.04 -1.08
C GLU A 109 -10.65 8.56 -2.11
N ALA A 110 -11.50 7.70 -2.66
CA ALA A 110 -12.54 8.11 -3.59
C ALA A 110 -13.59 9.04 -2.94
N MET A 111 -13.79 8.96 -1.62
CA MET A 111 -14.63 9.89 -0.88
C MET A 111 -13.93 11.22 -0.65
N ALA A 112 -12.64 11.20 -0.32
CA ALA A 112 -11.83 12.39 -0.16
C ALA A 112 -11.80 13.21 -1.46
N GLN A 113 -11.62 12.56 -2.62
CA GLN A 113 -11.69 13.20 -3.94
C GLN A 113 -13.04 13.86 -4.23
N LYS A 114 -14.13 13.33 -3.69
CA LYS A 114 -15.49 13.86 -3.90
C LYS A 114 -15.87 14.98 -2.92
N ALA A 115 -14.93 15.42 -2.08
CA ALA A 115 -15.14 16.45 -1.05
C ALA A 115 -16.42 16.19 -0.23
N LEU A 116 -16.64 14.92 0.14
CA LEU A 116 -17.79 14.55 0.96
C LEU A 116 -17.66 15.12 2.37
N LYS A 117 -18.80 15.23 3.07
CA LYS A 117 -18.84 15.78 4.43
C LYS A 117 -17.86 15.04 5.36
N PRO A 118 -17.23 15.73 6.33
CA PRO A 118 -16.24 15.13 7.24
C PRO A 118 -16.72 13.85 7.91
N GLU A 119 -18.00 13.76 8.30
CA GLU A 119 -18.57 12.58 8.98
C GLU A 119 -18.59 11.34 8.08
N VAL A 120 -18.73 11.54 6.76
CA VAL A 120 -18.73 10.44 5.78
C VAL A 120 -17.32 9.91 5.59
N LEU A 121 -16.33 10.79 5.55
CA LEU A 121 -14.92 10.43 5.45
C LEU A 121 -14.43 9.74 6.74
N GLU A 122 -14.84 10.24 7.90
CA GLU A 122 -14.57 9.61 9.21
C GLU A 122 -15.08 8.16 9.24
N LYS A 123 -16.32 7.93 8.80
CA LYS A 123 -16.89 6.58 8.69
C LYS A 123 -16.08 5.69 7.74
N ALA A 124 -15.50 6.23 6.66
CA ALA A 124 -14.65 5.46 5.76
C ALA A 124 -13.33 5.03 6.44
N PHE A 125 -12.71 5.92 7.22
CA PHE A 125 -11.54 5.60 8.02
C PHE A 125 -11.84 4.59 9.13
N ASP A 126 -13.00 4.68 9.77
CA ASP A 126 -13.41 3.68 10.76
C ASP A 126 -13.64 2.31 10.11
N ASN A 127 -14.20 2.27 8.90
CA ASN A 127 -14.32 1.02 8.14
C ASN A 127 -12.95 0.42 7.77
N TYR A 128 -11.96 1.26 7.45
CA TYR A 128 -10.59 0.84 7.21
C TYR A 128 -9.95 0.30 8.50
N ALA A 129 -10.04 1.01 9.62
CA ALA A 129 -9.51 0.59 10.92
C ALA A 129 -10.10 -0.75 11.36
N ASN A 130 -11.42 -0.93 11.24
CA ASN A 130 -12.08 -2.21 11.52
C ASN A 130 -11.60 -3.35 10.61
N ALA A 131 -11.26 -3.05 9.34
CA ALA A 131 -10.69 -4.04 8.43
C ALA A 131 -9.23 -4.39 8.80
N MET A 132 -8.50 -3.43 9.37
CA MET A 132 -7.14 -3.63 9.89
C MET A 132 -7.17 -4.54 11.12
N ASP A 133 -8.05 -4.28 12.08
CA ASP A 133 -8.19 -5.12 13.28
C ASP A 133 -8.54 -6.56 12.91
N LYS A 134 -9.42 -6.73 11.91
CA LYS A 134 -9.74 -8.03 11.33
C LYS A 134 -8.54 -8.71 10.64
N LEU A 135 -7.65 -7.94 10.02
CA LEU A 135 -6.40 -8.48 9.44
C LEU A 135 -5.46 -8.89 10.58
N LYS A 136 -5.24 -8.01 11.56
CA LYS A 136 -4.46 -8.26 12.77
C LYS A 136 -4.86 -9.57 13.43
N THR A 137 -6.12 -9.75 13.78
CA THR A 137 -6.62 -10.99 14.41
C THR A 137 -6.35 -12.24 13.57
N ARG A 138 -6.41 -12.14 12.23
CA ARG A 138 -6.12 -13.29 11.36
C ARG A 138 -4.64 -13.62 11.32
N LEU A 139 -3.79 -12.61 11.20
CA LEU A 139 -2.33 -12.77 11.27
C LEU A 139 -1.92 -13.31 12.63
N GLU A 140 -2.56 -12.86 13.70
CA GLU A 140 -2.29 -13.35 15.06
C GLU A 140 -2.56 -14.85 15.21
N GLY A 141 -3.61 -15.34 14.56
CA GLY A 141 -4.00 -16.75 14.53
C GLY A 141 -3.22 -17.61 13.55
N LEU A 142 -2.31 -17.05 12.75
CA LEU A 142 -1.40 -17.85 11.92
C LEU A 142 -0.35 -18.52 12.81
N LYS A 143 0.04 -19.74 12.44
CA LYS A 143 1.15 -20.43 13.10
C LYS A 143 2.46 -19.76 12.71
N GLU A 144 3.32 -19.54 13.69
CA GLU A 144 4.70 -19.06 13.52
C GLU A 144 5.51 -20.18 12.86
N THR A 145 5.52 -20.23 11.53
CA THR A 145 6.30 -21.22 10.78
C THR A 145 7.08 -20.48 9.71
N SER A 146 8.35 -20.17 10.02
CA SER A 146 9.27 -19.39 9.18
C SER A 146 9.54 -20.02 7.81
N GLU A 147 9.27 -21.31 7.63
CA GLU A 147 9.59 -22.05 6.40
C GLU A 147 8.40 -22.26 5.45
N ASN A 148 7.24 -21.64 5.71
CA ASN A 148 6.09 -21.79 4.82
C ASN A 148 6.16 -20.77 3.65
N PRO A 149 6.36 -21.21 2.39
CA PRO A 149 6.47 -20.30 1.26
C PRO A 149 5.20 -19.48 0.99
N ASN A 150 4.04 -19.89 1.53
CA ASN A 150 2.82 -19.10 1.45
C ASN A 150 2.79 -17.97 2.49
N ILE A 151 3.47 -18.12 3.63
CA ILE A 151 3.64 -17.04 4.61
C ILE A 151 4.57 -15.99 4.03
N ASP A 152 5.70 -16.39 3.45
CA ASP A 152 6.64 -15.48 2.80
C ASP A 152 5.95 -14.60 1.73
N LYS A 153 5.19 -15.20 0.81
CA LYS A 153 4.36 -14.47 -0.17
C LYS A 153 3.31 -13.55 0.46
N LEU A 154 2.76 -13.93 1.61
CA LEU A 154 1.81 -13.07 2.33
C LEU A 154 2.54 -11.85 2.94
N LEU A 155 3.74 -12.03 3.48
CA LEU A 155 4.55 -10.94 4.03
C LEU A 155 5.00 -9.96 2.93
N ASP A 156 5.31 -10.45 1.73
CA ASP A 156 5.53 -9.61 0.54
C ASP A 156 4.33 -8.72 0.24
N LYS A 157 3.13 -9.32 0.18
CA LYS A 157 1.88 -8.58 -0.08
C LYS A 157 1.57 -7.57 1.02
N ILE A 158 1.82 -7.92 2.29
CA ILE A 158 1.61 -7.01 3.42
C ILE A 158 2.55 -5.81 3.30
N THR A 159 3.82 -6.05 2.96
CA THR A 159 4.83 -4.99 2.82
C THR A 159 4.50 -4.05 1.67
N GLU A 160 4.12 -4.62 0.52
CA GLU A 160 3.63 -3.82 -0.61
C GLU A 160 2.39 -3.00 -0.22
N ALA A 161 1.39 -3.63 0.41
CA ALA A 161 0.17 -2.95 0.82
C ALA A 161 0.44 -1.83 1.84
N GLU A 162 1.33 -2.04 2.81
CA GLU A 162 1.71 -1.03 3.80
C GLU A 162 2.30 0.21 3.13
N ILE A 163 3.27 0.02 2.22
CA ILE A 163 3.88 1.13 1.46
C ILE A 163 2.79 1.87 0.68
N ARG A 164 1.97 1.15 -0.07
CA ARG A 164 0.89 1.74 -0.88
C ARG A 164 -0.17 2.42 -0.04
N HIS A 165 -0.48 1.90 1.15
CA HIS A 165 -1.43 2.51 2.07
C HIS A 165 -0.89 3.84 2.59
N GLN A 166 0.39 3.91 2.95
CA GLN A 166 1.04 5.17 3.32
C GLN A 166 0.97 6.21 2.19
N GLU A 167 1.24 5.80 0.96
CA GLU A 167 1.16 6.69 -0.20
C GLU A 167 -0.25 7.23 -0.47
N VAL A 168 -1.26 6.38 -0.32
CA VAL A 168 -2.66 6.78 -0.50
C VAL A 168 -3.13 7.69 0.64
N LEU A 169 -2.67 7.45 1.87
CA LEU A 169 -2.96 8.31 3.01
C LEU A 169 -2.37 9.71 2.83
N ASP A 170 -1.14 9.83 2.32
CA ASP A 170 -0.58 11.12 1.91
C ASP A 170 -1.47 11.81 0.88
N LYS A 171 -1.89 11.08 -0.17
CA LYS A 171 -2.74 11.62 -1.23
C LYS A 171 -4.10 12.09 -0.70
N ILE A 172 -4.66 11.42 0.30
CA ILE A 172 -5.87 11.89 0.99
C ILE A 172 -5.60 13.23 1.68
N LEU A 173 -4.47 13.39 2.37
CA LEU A 173 -4.13 14.64 3.06
C LEU A 173 -3.80 15.79 2.13
N GLU A 174 -3.27 15.50 0.95
CA GLU A 174 -3.08 16.52 -0.09
C GLU A 174 -4.43 17.06 -0.60
N ASN A 175 -5.45 16.20 -0.68
CA ASN A 175 -6.79 16.58 -1.15
C ASN A 175 -7.68 17.13 -0.01
N VAL A 176 -7.51 16.63 1.21
CA VAL A 176 -8.31 16.95 2.39
C VAL A 176 -7.38 17.10 3.61
N PRO A 177 -6.68 18.24 3.74
CA PRO A 177 -5.75 18.48 4.85
C PRO A 177 -6.41 18.38 6.23
N GLU A 178 -7.70 18.67 6.32
CA GLU A 178 -8.48 18.58 7.55
C GLU A 178 -8.60 17.13 8.08
N ALA A 179 -8.35 16.14 7.23
CA ALA A 179 -8.39 14.72 7.60
C ALA A 179 -7.13 14.24 8.36
N VAL A 180 -6.21 15.15 8.73
CA VAL A 180 -4.93 14.83 9.38
C VAL A 180 -5.11 13.95 10.62
N ALA A 181 -6.10 14.23 11.46
CA ALA A 181 -6.32 13.44 12.68
C ALA A 181 -6.74 12.00 12.38
N GLN A 182 -7.58 11.80 11.35
CA GLN A 182 -8.06 10.48 10.94
C GLN A 182 -6.95 9.68 10.26
N VAL A 183 -6.19 10.33 9.37
CA VAL A 183 -5.06 9.70 8.68
C VAL A 183 -3.98 9.30 9.67
N GLU A 184 -3.61 10.17 10.61
CA GLU A 184 -2.56 9.85 11.57
C GLU A 184 -2.96 8.74 12.54
N ARG A 185 -4.22 8.69 12.96
CA ARG A 185 -4.75 7.55 13.72
C ARG A 185 -4.58 6.24 12.95
N VAL A 186 -4.85 6.24 11.65
CA VAL A 186 -4.69 5.05 10.80
C VAL A 186 -3.21 4.69 10.60
N ARG A 187 -2.35 5.68 10.36
CA ARG A 187 -0.89 5.48 10.23
C ARG A 187 -0.28 4.88 11.48
N GLN A 188 -0.64 5.42 12.64
CA GLN A 188 -0.22 4.88 13.94
C GLN A 188 -0.62 3.42 14.06
N ASN A 189 -1.88 3.08 13.74
CA ASN A 189 -2.32 1.68 13.80
C ASN A 189 -1.53 0.76 12.86
N ILE A 190 -1.29 1.18 11.60
CA ILE A 190 -0.48 0.43 10.63
C ILE A 190 0.94 0.20 11.15
N ASN A 191 1.63 1.28 11.51
CA ASN A 191 3.06 1.29 11.81
C ASN A 191 3.40 0.73 13.20
N GLN A 192 2.43 0.66 14.12
CA GLN A 192 2.58 -0.05 15.39
C GLN A 192 2.28 -1.55 15.24
N THR A 193 1.20 -1.89 14.54
CA THR A 193 0.67 -3.26 14.54
C THR A 193 1.39 -4.17 13.55
N LEU A 194 1.52 -3.75 12.29
CA LEU A 194 2.00 -4.63 11.23
C LEU A 194 3.47 -5.02 11.39
N PRO A 195 4.40 -4.10 11.73
CA PRO A 195 5.79 -4.49 11.91
C PRO A 195 5.97 -5.56 13.00
N LEU A 196 5.33 -5.38 14.15
CA LEU A 196 5.43 -6.33 15.27
C LEU A 196 4.81 -7.69 14.94
N LEU A 197 3.70 -7.72 14.20
CA LEU A 197 3.12 -8.98 13.73
C LEU A 197 4.03 -9.70 12.73
N ARG A 198 4.69 -8.97 11.82
CA ARG A 198 5.61 -9.58 10.84
C ARG A 198 6.82 -10.23 11.51
N LEU A 199 7.38 -9.59 12.54
CA LEU A 199 8.53 -10.12 13.29
C LEU A 199 8.27 -11.46 14.01
N ARG A 200 7.02 -11.93 14.06
CA ARG A 200 6.68 -13.30 14.47
C ARG A 200 7.04 -14.35 13.42
N PHE A 201 7.07 -13.95 12.15
CA PHE A 201 7.29 -14.84 11.00
C PHE A 201 8.69 -14.70 10.39
N GLU A 202 9.31 -13.53 10.55
CA GLU A 202 10.63 -13.21 9.99
C GLU A 202 11.56 -12.56 11.02
N ASN A 203 12.85 -12.48 10.70
CA ASN A 203 13.81 -11.67 11.48
C ASN A 203 13.90 -10.23 10.94
N GLN A 204 14.62 -9.38 11.66
CA GLN A 204 14.81 -7.97 11.31
C GLN A 204 15.62 -7.76 10.02
N GLU A 205 16.49 -8.72 9.64
CA GLU A 205 17.23 -8.68 8.37
C GLU A 205 16.27 -8.85 7.20
N GLU A 206 15.50 -9.94 7.21
CA GLU A 206 14.51 -10.30 6.20
C GLU A 206 13.45 -9.20 6.06
N PHE A 207 12.98 -8.66 7.19
CA PHE A 207 12.06 -7.54 7.22
C PHE A 207 12.62 -6.33 6.46
N MET A 208 13.85 -5.93 6.79
CA MET A 208 14.46 -4.73 6.22
C MET A 208 14.78 -4.93 4.74
N GLU A 209 15.28 -6.10 4.37
CA GLU A 209 15.52 -6.46 2.99
C GLU A 209 14.22 -6.39 2.17
N ARG A 210 13.13 -7.00 2.67
CA ARG A 210 11.83 -6.96 1.99
C ARG A 210 11.30 -5.53 1.87
N LEU A 211 11.36 -4.74 2.94
CA LEU A 211 10.92 -3.34 2.95
C LEU A 211 11.70 -2.52 1.91
N GLU A 212 13.02 -2.65 1.90
CA GLU A 212 13.88 -1.92 0.97
C GLU A 212 13.65 -2.33 -0.49
N ASN A 213 13.57 -3.63 -0.74
CA ASN A 213 13.29 -4.18 -2.07
C ASN A 213 11.96 -3.66 -2.59
N LYS A 214 10.91 -3.66 -1.75
CA LYS A 214 9.59 -3.13 -2.16
C LYS A 214 9.58 -1.62 -2.34
N LEU A 215 10.28 -0.85 -1.50
CA LEU A 215 10.41 0.59 -1.70
C LEU A 215 11.15 0.93 -3.01
N GLN A 216 12.06 0.08 -3.47
CA GLN A 216 12.77 0.26 -4.75
C GLN A 216 11.96 -0.24 -5.96
N GLU A 217 11.27 -1.37 -5.82
CA GLU A 217 10.46 -1.99 -6.88
C GLU A 217 9.21 -1.15 -7.21
N LEU A 218 8.56 -0.62 -6.18
CA LEU A 218 7.32 0.12 -6.35
C LEU A 218 7.61 1.51 -6.92
N GLN A 219 7.11 1.74 -8.14
CA GLN A 219 7.06 3.09 -8.68
C GLN A 219 6.21 3.96 -7.74
N PRO A 220 6.77 5.04 -7.19
CA PRO A 220 6.04 5.90 -6.28
C PRO A 220 4.86 6.55 -6.99
N LEU A 221 3.78 6.83 -6.26
CA LEU A 221 2.64 7.58 -6.83
C LEU A 221 3.06 8.96 -7.36
N LYS A 222 4.18 9.50 -6.88
CA LYS A 222 4.78 10.76 -7.34
C LYS A 222 6.24 10.55 -7.75
N PRO A 223 6.70 11.19 -8.83
CA PRO A 223 8.07 11.03 -9.32
C PRO A 223 9.11 11.57 -8.32
N ALA A 224 10.38 11.20 -8.55
CA ALA A 224 11.52 11.76 -7.83
C ALA A 224 11.59 13.30 -7.98
N PRO A 225 12.13 14.04 -6.97
CA PRO A 225 12.74 13.55 -5.73
C PRO A 225 11.74 13.25 -4.60
N VAL A 226 10.45 13.56 -4.79
CA VAL A 226 9.39 13.37 -3.79
C VAL A 226 9.29 11.91 -3.32
N GLY A 227 9.51 10.96 -4.24
CA GLY A 227 9.57 9.53 -3.90
C GLY A 227 10.64 9.18 -2.87
N GLU A 228 11.85 9.73 -2.97
CA GLU A 228 12.96 9.39 -2.04
C GLU A 228 12.69 9.91 -0.63
N PHE A 229 12.19 11.14 -0.50
CA PHE A 229 11.77 11.70 0.78
C PHE A 229 10.60 10.92 1.39
N ARG A 230 9.70 10.41 0.57
CA ARG A 230 8.58 9.59 1.04
C ARG A 230 9.04 8.24 1.58
N GLN A 231 9.99 7.58 0.92
CA GLN A 231 10.57 6.34 1.44
C GLN A 231 11.23 6.55 2.80
N LEU A 232 11.97 7.66 2.97
CA LEU A 232 12.51 8.06 4.27
C LEU A 232 11.41 8.29 5.31
N ARG A 233 10.35 9.02 4.95
CA ARG A 233 9.23 9.28 5.86
C ARG A 233 8.52 8.01 6.31
N ILE A 234 8.37 7.01 5.43
CA ILE A 234 7.80 5.71 5.79
C ILE A 234 8.69 5.02 6.84
N MET A 235 10.02 4.98 6.64
CA MET A 235 10.95 4.36 7.58
C MET A 235 10.97 5.08 8.93
N GLU A 236 11.03 6.42 8.93
CA GLU A 236 10.99 7.22 10.16
C GLU A 236 9.68 7.02 10.91
N SER A 237 8.53 7.10 10.23
CA SER A 237 7.24 6.92 10.88
C SER A 237 7.13 5.52 11.50
N MET A 238 7.64 4.49 10.83
CA MET A 238 7.71 3.14 11.38
C MET A 238 8.59 3.09 12.63
N GLN A 239 9.79 3.68 12.59
CA GLN A 239 10.71 3.72 13.71
C GLN A 239 10.12 4.49 14.91
N GLU A 240 9.56 5.68 14.66
CA GLU A 240 8.87 6.52 15.66
C GLU A 240 7.77 5.72 16.37
N GLN A 241 6.96 4.97 15.61
CA GLN A 241 5.89 4.15 16.18
C GLN A 241 6.42 2.97 16.98
N LEU A 242 7.43 2.24 16.48
CA LEU A 242 8.06 1.15 17.22
C LEU A 242 8.69 1.61 18.54
N GLN A 243 9.24 2.82 18.61
CA GLN A 243 9.76 3.40 19.85
C GLN A 243 8.66 3.73 20.87
N GLN A 244 7.46 4.07 20.38
CA GLN A 244 6.33 4.45 21.22
C GLN A 244 5.46 3.27 21.64
N THR A 245 5.55 2.13 20.96
CA THR A 245 4.76 0.93 21.26
C THR A 245 5.30 0.23 22.51
N PRO A 246 4.48 0.04 23.55
CA PRO A 246 4.82 -0.85 24.67
C PRO A 246 4.97 -2.28 24.15
N LEU A 247 6.13 -2.90 24.38
CA LEU A 247 6.45 -4.23 23.87
C LEU A 247 6.06 -5.35 24.85
N GLU A 248 5.58 -5.00 26.05
CA GLU A 248 5.25 -5.93 27.13
C GLU A 248 4.19 -6.97 26.74
N ASP A 249 3.29 -6.61 25.82
CA ASP A 249 2.21 -7.48 25.34
C ASP A 249 2.65 -8.51 24.27
N TYR A 250 3.92 -8.46 23.83
CA TYR A 250 4.44 -9.30 22.75
C TYR A 250 5.35 -10.42 23.28
N PRO A 251 5.47 -11.56 22.57
CA PRO A 251 6.42 -12.62 22.93
C PRO A 251 7.87 -12.10 22.99
N GLU A 252 8.68 -12.59 23.94
CA GLU A 252 10.06 -12.12 24.18
C GLU A 252 10.93 -12.10 22.91
N HIS A 253 10.79 -13.11 22.05
CA HIS A 253 11.52 -13.18 20.78
C HIS A 253 11.12 -12.06 19.80
N VAL A 254 9.87 -11.61 19.83
CA VAL A 254 9.39 -10.46 19.02
C VAL A 254 9.94 -9.16 19.60
N GLN A 255 9.98 -9.03 20.93
CA GLN A 255 10.54 -7.84 21.58
C GLN A 255 12.02 -7.65 21.20
N ALA A 256 12.83 -8.72 21.29
CA ALA A 256 14.24 -8.68 20.91
C ALA A 256 14.43 -8.29 19.44
N LYS A 257 13.65 -8.89 18.52
CA LYS A 257 13.66 -8.53 17.10
C LYS A 257 13.21 -7.09 16.86
N ALA A 258 12.24 -6.59 17.62
CA ALA A 258 11.74 -5.21 17.50
C ALA A 258 12.82 -4.20 17.91
N GLU A 259 13.58 -4.46 18.97
CA GLU A 259 14.73 -3.63 19.35
C GLU A 259 15.82 -3.63 18.27
N GLN A 260 16.15 -4.80 17.72
CA GLN A 260 17.12 -4.90 16.61
C GLN A 260 16.61 -4.18 15.35
N LEU A 261 15.30 -4.25 15.08
CA LEU A 261 14.67 -3.54 13.98
C LEU A 261 14.75 -2.02 14.16
N LYS A 262 14.56 -1.49 15.38
CA LYS A 262 14.71 -0.05 15.66
C LYS A 262 16.11 0.45 15.30
N GLU A 263 17.15 -0.28 15.69
CA GLU A 263 18.54 0.06 15.37
C GLU A 263 18.81 -0.01 13.86
N ARG A 264 18.26 -1.04 13.19
CA ARG A 264 18.37 -1.20 11.73
C ARG A 264 17.72 -0.04 10.97
N LEU A 265 16.50 0.34 11.37
CA LEU A 265 15.78 1.47 10.77
C LEU A 265 16.57 2.76 10.94
N GLU A 266 17.05 3.06 12.15
CA GLU A 266 17.88 4.24 12.43
C GLU A 266 19.11 4.29 11.50
N ASN A 267 19.88 3.20 11.46
CA ASN A 267 21.07 3.10 10.60
C ASN A 267 20.73 3.31 9.12
N LYS A 268 19.60 2.76 8.66
CA LYS A 268 19.18 2.89 7.26
C LYS A 268 18.70 4.29 6.91
N ILE A 269 17.94 4.92 7.80
CA ILE A 269 17.51 6.32 7.67
C ILE A 269 18.75 7.22 7.56
N GLN A 270 19.72 7.08 8.47
CA GLN A 270 20.98 7.82 8.40
C GLN A 270 21.75 7.58 7.09
N GLN A 271 21.81 6.34 6.60
CA GLN A 271 22.46 6.02 5.33
C GLN A 271 21.80 6.75 4.16
N ARG A 272 20.46 6.74 4.09
CA ARG A 272 19.70 7.40 3.03
C ARG A 272 19.77 8.93 3.13
N THR A 273 19.76 9.50 4.32
CA THR A 273 20.01 10.94 4.54
C THR A 273 21.36 11.36 3.97
N ARG A 274 22.43 10.58 4.20
CA ARG A 274 23.76 10.84 3.61
C ARG A 274 23.77 10.74 2.08
N VAL A 275 22.93 9.90 1.48
CA VAL A 275 22.80 9.83 0.02
C VAL A 275 22.17 11.11 -0.52
N LEU A 276 21.09 11.59 0.11
CA LEU A 276 20.45 12.86 -0.25
C LEU A 276 21.38 14.06 -0.05
N GLU A 277 22.20 14.04 1.00
CA GLU A 277 23.23 15.07 1.21
C GLU A 277 24.24 15.11 0.06
N LYS A 278 24.68 13.95 -0.42
CA LYS A 278 25.57 13.86 -1.59
C LYS A 278 24.88 14.31 -2.89
N GLN A 279 23.56 14.23 -2.97
CA GLN A 279 22.76 14.75 -4.09
C GLN A 279 22.51 16.27 -3.98
N GLY A 280 22.98 16.93 -2.91
CA GLY A 280 22.91 18.38 -2.75
C GLY A 280 21.80 18.89 -1.81
N PHE A 281 21.08 18.01 -1.13
CA PHE A 281 20.08 18.42 -0.12
C PHE A 281 20.74 18.58 1.25
N SER A 282 20.69 19.77 1.87
CA SER A 282 21.21 19.92 3.24
C SER A 282 20.37 19.10 4.24
N THR A 283 20.97 18.66 5.35
CA THR A 283 20.25 17.94 6.42
C THR A 283 19.01 18.70 6.90
N SER A 284 19.12 20.03 7.07
CA SER A 284 18.00 20.90 7.42
C SER A 284 16.91 20.93 6.34
N THR A 285 17.29 20.87 5.06
CA THR A 285 16.33 20.81 3.94
C THR A 285 15.62 19.47 3.91
N ILE A 286 16.36 18.37 4.12
CA ILE A 286 15.80 17.01 4.21
C ILE A 286 14.80 16.94 5.36
N GLU A 287 15.18 17.37 6.57
CA GLU A 287 14.29 17.40 7.72
C GLU A 287 13.06 18.27 7.48
N ASN A 288 13.21 19.45 6.87
CA ASN A 288 12.08 20.33 6.59
C ASN A 288 11.13 19.72 5.56
N ILE A 289 11.65 19.07 4.51
CA ILE A 289 10.83 18.39 3.50
C ILE A 289 10.09 17.20 4.14
N ILE A 290 10.79 16.39 4.93
CA ILE A 290 10.22 15.26 5.65
C ILE A 290 9.14 15.71 6.64
N LYS A 291 9.38 16.78 7.41
CA LYS A 291 8.41 17.38 8.34
C LYS A 291 7.23 18.05 7.63
N ALA A 292 7.43 18.49 6.39
CA ALA A 292 6.40 19.09 5.55
C ALA A 292 5.54 18.05 4.81
N LEU A 293 6.05 16.81 4.63
CA LEU A 293 5.18 15.67 4.34
C LEU A 293 4.24 15.48 5.53
N PRO A 294 2.96 15.16 5.29
CA PRO A 294 1.96 15.20 6.34
C PRO A 294 2.41 14.38 7.55
N ALA A 295 2.53 15.07 8.67
CA ALA A 295 3.20 14.58 9.86
C ALA A 295 2.22 13.95 10.87
N PRO A 296 2.69 12.98 11.68
CA PRO A 296 2.01 12.51 12.88
C PRO A 296 1.77 13.66 13.84
N VAL A 297 0.49 13.93 14.06
CA VAL A 297 0.04 14.73 15.18
C VAL A 297 0.51 14.03 16.46
N PRO A 298 1.19 14.71 17.39
CA PRO A 298 1.60 14.12 18.66
C PRO A 298 0.38 13.55 19.40
N LYS A 299 0.58 12.38 20.04
CA LYS A 299 -0.38 11.56 20.79
C LYS A 299 -1.73 12.26 21.01
N ILE A 300 -2.77 11.84 20.28
CA ILE A 300 -4.13 12.02 20.80
C ILE A 300 -4.20 11.13 22.05
N PRO A 301 -4.39 11.68 23.25
CA PRO A 301 -4.53 10.86 24.45
C PRO A 301 -5.67 9.86 24.23
N LEU A 302 -5.49 8.59 24.63
CA LEU A 302 -6.52 7.54 24.52
C LEU A 302 -7.87 7.98 25.12
N GLU A 303 -7.84 8.94 26.06
CA GLU A 303 -9.00 9.57 26.70
C GLU A 303 -9.85 10.48 25.81
N ARG A 304 -9.35 10.87 24.62
CA ARG A 304 -10.14 11.64 23.63
C ARG A 304 -10.81 10.78 22.57
N LEU A 305 -10.67 9.45 22.62
CA LEU A 305 -11.48 8.56 21.80
C LEU A 305 -12.92 8.58 22.35
N PRO A 306 -13.95 8.78 21.52
CA PRO A 306 -15.34 8.73 21.98
C PRO A 306 -15.64 7.34 22.56
N LYS A 307 -15.82 7.27 23.88
CA LYS A 307 -16.10 6.04 24.64
C LYS A 307 -17.55 5.54 24.53
N THR A 308 -18.28 5.90 23.49
CA THR A 308 -19.70 5.54 23.38
C THR A 308 -19.95 4.68 22.15
N PRO A 309 -20.39 3.41 22.31
CA PRO A 309 -21.03 2.72 21.21
C PRO A 309 -22.30 3.52 20.79
N PRO A 310 -22.68 3.49 19.50
CA PRO A 310 -23.88 4.17 19.04
C PRO A 310 -25.11 3.66 19.80
N PRO A 311 -26.03 4.55 20.22
CA PRO A 311 -27.23 4.15 20.92
C PRO A 311 -28.15 3.35 19.99
N GLY A 312 -28.42 2.10 20.38
CA GLY A 312 -29.69 1.43 20.15
C GLY A 312 -29.86 0.66 18.84
N THR A 313 -29.59 -0.65 18.88
CA THR A 313 -30.51 -1.63 18.28
C THR A 313 -31.23 -2.33 19.43
N PRO A 314 -32.57 -2.23 19.54
CA PRO A 314 -33.30 -2.96 20.56
C PRO A 314 -33.21 -4.46 20.27
N THR A 315 -32.66 -5.21 21.22
CA THR A 315 -32.73 -6.67 21.25
C THR A 315 -34.19 -7.06 21.43
N SER A 316 -34.84 -7.49 20.34
CA SER A 316 -36.12 -8.19 20.44
C SER A 316 -35.85 -9.60 20.91
N THR A 317 -36.18 -9.86 22.17
CA THR A 317 -36.38 -11.20 22.72
C THR A 317 -37.55 -11.87 21.99
N ASN A 318 -37.32 -13.05 21.43
CA ASN A 318 -38.24 -14.19 21.37
C ASN A 318 -37.44 -15.45 21.03
#